data_AF-A0A2W4XAF9-F1
#
_entry.id   AF-A0A2W4XAF9-F1
#
_cell.length_a   1.000
_cell.length_b   1.000
_cell.length_c   1.000
_cell.angle_alpha   90.00
_cell.angle_beta   90.00
_cell.angle_gamma   90.00
#
_symmetry.space_group_name_H-M   'P 1'
#
loop_
_entity.id
_entity.type
_entity.pdbx_description
1 polymer ?
#
loop_
_entity_poly.entity_id
_entity_poly.type
_entity_poly.pdbx_seq_one_letter_code
_entity_poly.pdbx_strand_id
1 'polypeptide(L)'
;MRLLILAALLTLAACSQPQSAGYPPEIELNFRNACEAQSPPEGVCSCVWQRIVAEVPPEDFIALERLPMTERLAHPLTEQINNFALACAPEPEIPVDGEPQPAP
;
A
#
# COMPACT_ATOMS: atom_id res chain seq x y z
N MET A 1 29.21 -47.09 -8.23
CA MET A 1 28.53 -46.71 -6.96
C MET A 1 28.94 -45.32 -6.40
N ARG A 2 29.91 -44.60 -6.98
CA ARG A 2 30.29 -43.23 -6.56
C ARG A 2 29.63 -42.09 -7.35
N LEU A 3 29.08 -42.39 -8.53
CA LEU A 3 28.48 -41.40 -9.45
C LEU A 3 27.03 -41.02 -9.12
N LEU A 4 26.36 -41.74 -8.21
CA LEU A 4 24.95 -41.51 -7.88
C LEU A 4 24.74 -40.45 -6.77
N ILE A 5 25.80 -40.01 -6.09
CA ILE A 5 25.69 -39.08 -4.95
C ILE A 5 25.73 -37.61 -5.42
N LEU A 6 26.29 -37.31 -6.59
CA LEU A 6 26.43 -35.94 -7.10
C LEU A 6 25.14 -35.34 -7.70
N ALA A 7 24.14 -36.17 -8.02
CA ALA A 7 22.89 -35.68 -8.63
C ALA A 7 21.86 -35.16 -7.60
N ALA A 8 22.05 -35.42 -6.30
CA ALA A 8 21.08 -35.06 -5.26
C ALA A 8 21.24 -33.64 -4.70
N LEU A 9 22.31 -32.92 -5.04
CA LEU A 9 22.62 -31.59 -4.47
C LEU A 9 22.16 -30.42 -5.34
N LEU A 10 21.60 -30.67 -6.53
CA LEU A 10 21.20 -29.63 -7.49
C LEU A 10 19.72 -29.22 -7.39
N THR A 11 18.93 -29.83 -6.51
CA THR A 11 17.48 -29.54 -6.38
C THR A 11 17.13 -28.51 -5.29
N LEU A 12 18.10 -28.04 -4.49
CA LEU A 12 17.85 -27.05 -3.43
C LEU A 12 18.03 -25.58 -3.85
N ALA A 13 18.38 -25.30 -5.10
CA ALA A 13 18.60 -23.92 -5.58
C ALA A 13 17.33 -23.24 -6.16
N ALA A 14 16.16 -23.87 -6.07
CA ALA A 14 14.94 -23.38 -6.74
C ALA A 14 14.03 -22.46 -5.90
N CYS A 15 14.35 -22.17 -4.63
CA CYS A 15 13.46 -21.40 -3.75
C CYS A 15 14.05 -20.10 -3.18
N SER A 16 15.19 -19.64 -3.66
CA SER A 16 15.69 -18.29 -3.33
C SER A 16 15.32 -17.32 -4.43
N GLN A 17 14.02 -17.04 -4.57
CA GLN A 17 13.62 -15.83 -5.31
C GLN A 17 14.19 -14.63 -4.54
N PRO A 18 14.95 -13.73 -5.20
CA PRO A 18 15.36 -12.50 -4.56
C PRO A 18 14.08 -11.77 -4.15
N GLN A 19 13.90 -11.59 -2.85
CA GLN A 19 12.87 -10.72 -2.32
C GLN A 19 13.19 -9.34 -2.88
N SER A 20 12.42 -8.90 -3.86
CA SER A 20 12.54 -7.55 -4.45
C SER A 20 12.62 -6.54 -3.32
N ALA A 21 13.50 -5.55 -3.42
CA ALA A 21 13.77 -4.53 -2.41
C ALA A 21 12.60 -3.54 -2.17
N GLY A 22 11.36 -4.01 -2.25
CA GLY A 22 10.13 -3.25 -2.09
C GLY A 22 9.02 -4.07 -1.44
N TYR A 23 7.80 -3.57 -1.53
CA TYR A 23 6.63 -4.22 -0.94
C TYR A 23 6.31 -5.57 -1.61
N PRO A 24 6.09 -6.64 -0.83
CA PRO A 24 5.53 -7.89 -1.36
C PRO A 24 4.14 -7.65 -1.97
N PRO A 25 3.78 -8.29 -3.09
CA PRO A 25 2.49 -8.08 -3.77
C PRO A 25 1.27 -8.30 -2.86
N GLU A 26 1.36 -9.23 -1.92
CA GLU A 26 0.32 -9.51 -0.93
C GLU A 26 0.06 -8.33 0.01
N ILE A 27 1.08 -7.52 0.31
CA ILE A 27 0.95 -6.34 1.17
C ILE A 27 0.19 -5.23 0.45
N GLU A 28 0.50 -5.01 -0.83
CA GLU A 28 -0.26 -4.10 -1.68
C GLU A 28 -1.73 -4.51 -1.75
N LEU A 29 -1.98 -5.80 -2.03
CA LEU A 29 -3.33 -6.32 -2.19
C LEU A 29 -4.14 -6.20 -0.89
N ASN A 30 -3.54 -6.50 0.26
CA ASN A 30 -4.19 -6.34 1.56
C ASN A 30 -4.54 -4.88 1.85
N PHE A 31 -3.61 -3.96 1.59
CA PHE A 31 -3.86 -2.53 1.75
C PHE A 31 -5.00 -2.06 0.83
N ARG A 32 -4.93 -2.39 -0.47
CA ARG A 32 -5.94 -2.06 -1.48
C ARG A 32 -7.32 -2.52 -1.04
N ASN A 33 -7.46 -3.79 -0.66
CA ASN A 33 -8.73 -4.36 -0.21
C ASN A 33 -9.27 -3.65 1.05
N ALA A 34 -8.41 -3.39 2.04
CA ALA A 34 -8.81 -2.71 3.27
C ALA A 34 -9.20 -1.24 3.04
N CYS A 35 -8.53 -0.56 2.11
CA CYS A 35 -8.87 0.79 1.72
C CYS A 35 -10.20 0.81 0.95
N GLU A 36 -10.37 -0.04 -0.06
CA GLU A 36 -11.59 -0.13 -0.86
C GLU A 36 -12.81 -0.52 -0.03
N ALA A 37 -12.65 -1.34 1.02
CA ALA A 37 -13.72 -1.69 1.96
C ALA A 37 -14.30 -0.47 2.71
N GLN A 38 -13.56 0.64 2.81
CA GLN A 38 -14.03 1.89 3.40
C GLN A 38 -14.81 2.76 2.39
N SER A 39 -15.00 2.28 1.16
CA SER A 39 -15.70 2.96 0.06
C SER A 39 -15.20 4.40 -0.19
N PRO A 40 -13.87 4.63 -0.32
CA PRO A 40 -13.37 5.97 -0.61
C PRO A 40 -13.68 6.39 -2.05
N PRO A 41 -13.54 7.69 -2.38
CA PRO A 41 -13.63 8.17 -3.76
C PRO A 41 -12.66 7.43 -4.69
N GLU A 42 -13.00 7.39 -5.98
CA GLU A 42 -12.18 6.73 -7.00
C GLU A 42 -10.75 7.28 -7.01
N GLY A 43 -9.77 6.39 -7.14
CA GLY A 43 -8.35 6.76 -7.20
C GLY A 43 -7.67 7.03 -5.86
N VAL A 44 -8.42 7.27 -4.78
CA VAL A 44 -7.83 7.58 -3.45
C VAL A 44 -6.92 6.46 -2.95
N CYS A 45 -7.38 5.20 -2.99
CA CYS A 45 -6.55 4.07 -2.53
C CYS A 45 -5.25 3.92 -3.33
N SER A 46 -5.31 4.13 -4.65
CA SER A 46 -4.12 4.10 -5.50
C SER A 46 -3.15 5.23 -5.16
N CYS A 47 -3.67 6.44 -4.95
CA CYS A 47 -2.87 7.59 -4.53
C CYS A 47 -2.17 7.34 -3.19
N VAL A 48 -2.91 6.87 -2.17
CA VAL A 48 -2.33 6.58 -0.86
C VAL A 48 -1.26 5.50 -0.95
N TRP A 49 -1.51 4.43 -1.71
CA TRP A 49 -0.52 3.38 -1.94
C TRP A 49 0.77 3.93 -2.55
N GLN A 50 0.67 4.79 -3.57
CA GLN A 50 1.84 5.41 -4.19
C GLN A 50 2.64 6.26 -3.20
N ARG A 51 1.97 6.99 -2.29
CA ARG A 51 2.68 7.74 -1.23
C ARG A 51 3.37 6.80 -0.24
N ILE A 52 2.71 5.69 0.15
CA ILE A 52 3.34 4.66 1.01
C ILE A 52 4.61 4.14 0.36
N VAL A 53 4.55 3.72 -0.90
CA VAL A 53 5.72 3.21 -1.66
C VAL A 53 6.85 4.25 -1.75
N ALA A 54 6.51 5.53 -1.86
CA ALA A 54 7.50 6.61 -2.00
C ALA A 54 8.13 7.07 -0.67
N GLU A 55 7.37 7.02 0.43
CA GLU A 55 7.73 7.73 1.68
C GLU A 55 7.90 6.82 2.89
N VAL A 56 7.48 5.54 2.80
CA VAL A 56 7.51 4.61 3.93
C VAL A 56 8.46 3.45 3.62
N PRO A 57 9.42 3.14 4.52
CA PRO A 57 10.23 1.94 4.38
C PRO A 57 9.36 0.67 4.38
N PRO A 58 9.60 -0.30 3.49
CA PRO A 58 8.83 -1.54 3.43
C PRO A 58 8.77 -2.27 4.77
N GLU A 59 9.89 -2.34 5.50
CA GLU A 59 9.99 -2.99 6.79
C GLU A 59 9.06 -2.39 7.85
N ASP A 60 8.92 -1.07 7.87
CA ASP A 60 8.12 -0.35 8.87
C ASP A 60 6.63 -0.59 8.65
N PHE A 61 6.19 -0.54 7.39
CA PHE A 61 4.80 -0.81 7.06
C PHE A 61 4.45 -2.30 7.22
N ILE A 62 5.36 -3.22 6.86
CA ILE A 62 5.16 -4.66 7.12
C ILE A 62 5.07 -4.94 8.62
N ALA A 63 5.86 -4.24 9.44
CA ALA A 63 5.75 -4.34 10.89
C ALA A 63 4.39 -3.80 11.38
N LEU A 64 3.95 -2.65 10.88
CA LEU A 64 2.65 -2.06 11.20
C LEU A 64 1.47 -3.00 10.86
N GLU A 65 1.50 -3.67 9.72
CA GLU A 65 0.47 -4.63 9.29
C GLU A 65 0.38 -5.87 10.20
N ARG A 66 1.43 -6.17 10.97
CA ARG A 66 1.47 -7.31 11.90
C ARG A 66 1.01 -6.94 13.32
N LEU A 67 0.84 -5.65 13.62
CA LEU A 67 0.42 -5.22 14.94
C LEU A 67 -1.05 -5.59 15.20
N PRO A 68 -1.41 -5.93 16.45
CA PRO A 68 -2.80 -5.96 16.87
C PRO A 68 -3.50 -4.63 16.59
N MET A 69 -4.80 -4.67 16.27
CA MET A 69 -5.53 -3.47 15.83
C MET A 69 -5.38 -2.26 16.77
N THR A 70 -5.46 -2.47 18.09
CA THR A 70 -5.31 -1.40 19.08
C THR A 70 -3.91 -0.76 19.04
N GLU A 71 -2.87 -1.57 18.88
CA GLU A 71 -1.48 -1.08 18.80
C GLU A 71 -1.21 -0.38 17.48
N ARG A 72 -1.75 -0.94 16.38
CA ARG A 72 -1.71 -0.31 15.06
C ARG A 72 -2.30 1.09 15.11
N LEU A 73 -3.49 1.27 15.67
CA LEU A 73 -4.15 2.58 15.75
C LEU A 73 -3.36 3.62 16.55
N ALA A 74 -2.57 3.18 17.52
CA ALA A 74 -1.71 4.06 18.32
C ALA A 74 -0.34 4.31 17.68
N HIS A 75 0.00 3.63 16.59
CA HIS A 75 1.31 3.71 15.97
C HIS A 75 1.46 5.01 15.15
N PRO A 76 2.58 5.76 15.26
CA PRO A 76 2.76 7.03 14.54
C PRO A 76 2.63 6.93 13.03
N LEU A 77 3.05 5.81 12.44
CA LEU A 77 2.90 5.55 11.00
C LEU A 77 1.42 5.55 10.55
N THR A 78 0.48 5.20 11.43
CA THR A 78 -0.95 5.28 11.12
C THR A 78 -1.40 6.73 10.93
N GLU A 79 -0.91 7.66 11.75
CA GLU A 79 -1.18 9.08 11.57
C GLU A 79 -0.61 9.59 10.24
N GLN A 80 0.61 9.19 9.88
CA GLN A 80 1.22 9.53 8.61
C GLN A 80 0.39 9.03 7.41
N ILE A 81 -0.07 7.77 7.44
CA ILE A 81 -0.93 7.20 6.39
C ILE A 81 -2.27 7.93 6.31
N ASN A 82 -2.86 8.32 7.44
CA ASN A 82 -4.09 9.12 7.46
C ASN A 82 -3.86 10.48 6.78
N ASN A 83 -2.70 11.11 7.00
CA ASN A 83 -2.34 12.36 6.32
C ASN A 83 -2.18 12.17 4.81
N PHE A 84 -1.73 11.00 4.34
CA PHE A 84 -1.74 10.69 2.90
C PHE A 84 -3.15 10.60 2.35
N ALA A 85 -4.09 10.00 3.09
CA ALA A 85 -5.49 9.94 2.69
C ALA A 85 -6.11 11.34 2.56
N LEU A 86 -5.79 12.25 3.49
CA LEU A 86 -6.21 13.66 3.42
C LEU A 86 -5.61 14.37 2.19
N ALA A 87 -4.33 14.14 1.88
CA ALA A 87 -3.68 14.73 0.72
C ALA A 87 -4.15 14.14 -0.62
N CYS A 88 -4.64 12.90 -0.61
CA CYS A 88 -5.19 12.22 -1.78
C CYS A 88 -6.69 12.44 -1.97
N ALA A 89 -7.37 13.07 -1.01
CA ALA A 89 -8.79 13.36 -1.11
C ALA A 89 -9.03 14.37 -2.26
N PRO A 90 -10.11 14.20 -3.04
CA PRO A 90 -10.49 15.20 -4.03
C PRO A 90 -10.76 16.54 -3.34
N GLU A 91 -10.43 17.65 -4.01
CA GLU A 91 -10.80 18.96 -3.51
C GLU A 91 -12.32 19.02 -3.32
N PRO A 92 -12.80 19.62 -2.23
CA PRO A 92 -14.23 19.83 -2.07
C PRO A 92 -14.71 20.72 -3.21
N GLU A 93 -15.63 20.18 -4.04
CA GLU A 93 -16.35 20.96 -5.02
C GLU A 93 -17.18 22.02 -4.27
N ILE A 94 -16.64 23.22 -4.07
CA ILE A 94 -17.43 24.35 -3.62
C ILE A 94 -18.32 24.72 -4.80
N PRO A 95 -19.66 24.65 -4.68
CA PRO A 95 -20.53 25.14 -5.72
C PRO A 95 -20.20 26.61 -5.96
N VAL A 96 -19.73 26.94 -7.16
CA VAL A 96 -19.57 28.33 -7.60
C VAL A 96 -20.97 28.85 -7.92
N ASP A 97 -21.75 29.13 -6.87
CA ASP A 97 -23.00 29.87 -7.00
C ASP A 97 -22.64 31.32 -7.34
N GLY A 98 -22.79 31.68 -8.62
CA GLY A 98 -22.96 33.09 -9.01
C GLY A 98 -22.04 33.59 -10.11
N GLU A 99 -22.23 33.13 -11.35
CA GLU A 99 -21.94 33.97 -12.51
C GLU A 99 -23.26 34.21 -13.26
N PRO A 100 -23.84 35.44 -13.24
CA PRO A 100 -25.05 35.72 -13.98
C PRO A 100 -24.76 35.58 -15.47
N GLN A 101 -25.36 34.58 -16.12
CA GLN A 101 -25.37 34.52 -17.58
C GLN A 101 -26.02 35.81 -18.12
N PRO A 102 -25.36 36.56 -19.04
CA PRO A 102 -26.03 37.63 -19.75
C PRO A 102 -27.10 36.99 -20.66
N ALA A 103 -28.35 37.40 -20.48
CA ALA A 103 -29.44 36.97 -21.34
C ALA A 103 -29.22 37.46 -22.79
N PRO A 104 -29.57 36.65 -23.82
CA PRO A 104 -29.59 37.09 -25.21
C PRO A 104 -30.73 38.07 -25.50
#